data_AF-A0A9E3RTZ9-F1
#
_entry.id   AF-A0A9E3RTZ9-F1
#
_cell.length_a   1.000
_cell.length_b   1.000
_cell.length_c   1.000
_cell.angle_alpha   90.00
_cell.angle_beta   90.00
_cell.angle_gamma   90.00
#
_symmetry.space_group_name_H-M   'P 1'
#
loop_
_entity.id
_entity.type
_entity.pdbx_description
1 polymer ?
#
loop_
_entity_poly.entity_id
_entity_poly.type
_entity_poly.pdbx_seq_one_letter_code
_entity_poly.pdbx_strand_id
1 'polypeptide(L)'
;MKQKTASIQAFSKDRVLFAISTLALTACLSACGHSTLESVPREVWESPNLLVNRDDLNRIKDNVANDTGVLKAAYAGLVSTADGMLSATPNPIAGKLEIPGYYTSKRETQQTLTRQLRQDARTAHALALAYAVTGKTAYAAKSKEFLFAWVDSLTHPVDGGEWWEFITLSQGGDTRLVITYSFPSFLYAFDLLKGEGYLKQDEIESFRAWLKPFVSYCRSEVFYKNNHHNWQVVFLMCAGHALEDPELFQTAVNYYRHGIKGQIGKEGRLPKELRRHEKAGTYTLMALEGMTQAVHLAERHGYSDLRDLRSSNATTLKDAVDFYVKYLDDPAGWAGYTNAKELNVPKDPSDWGYIFELPYRWWREDAYLAHMAKRPYGFGVERCYTLDFATLLFAEPR
;
A
#
# COMPACT_ATOMS: atom_id res chain seq x y z
N MET A 1 -6.25 7.55 74.13
CA MET A 1 -7.64 7.68 73.60
C MET A 1 -7.77 6.79 72.36
N LYS A 2 -8.97 6.21 72.16
CA LYS A 2 -9.54 5.52 70.96
C LYS A 2 -8.68 5.61 69.67
N GLN A 3 -8.26 4.56 68.95
CA GLN A 3 -8.86 3.26 68.58
C GLN A 3 -10.13 3.36 67.70
N LYS A 4 -10.02 2.99 66.40
CA LYS A 4 -10.85 1.94 65.75
C LYS A 4 -10.49 1.66 64.28
N THR A 5 -10.61 0.38 63.92
CA THR A 5 -10.54 -0.21 62.58
C THR A 5 -11.92 -0.65 62.08
N ALA A 6 -12.12 -0.67 60.75
CA ALA A 6 -13.06 -1.52 59.98
C ALA A 6 -12.66 -1.46 58.49
N SER A 7 -12.73 -2.45 57.59
CA SER A 7 -13.25 -3.85 57.54
C SER A 7 -14.66 -4.11 56.97
N ILE A 8 -14.72 -4.24 55.63
CA ILE A 8 -15.49 -5.23 54.82
C ILE A 8 -17.01 -5.38 55.07
N GLN A 9 -17.80 -5.30 53.98
CA GLN A 9 -18.94 -6.22 53.77
C GLN A 9 -19.30 -6.39 52.28
N ALA A 10 -19.81 -7.58 51.95
CA ALA A 10 -20.28 -7.98 50.62
C ALA A 10 -21.60 -8.76 50.75
N PHE A 11 -22.51 -8.61 49.77
CA PHE A 11 -23.74 -9.41 49.58
C PHE A 11 -23.97 -9.47 48.06
N SER A 12 -23.91 -10.63 47.38
CA SER A 12 -24.77 -11.84 47.34
C SER A 12 -25.93 -11.76 46.32
N LYS A 13 -26.28 -12.92 45.75
CA LYS A 13 -27.24 -13.11 44.65
C LYS A 13 -28.65 -13.40 45.23
N ASP A 14 -29.72 -13.02 44.53
CA ASP A 14 -30.56 -14.00 43.78
C ASP A 14 -31.85 -13.44 43.10
N ARG A 15 -32.12 -14.03 41.94
CA ARG A 15 -33.35 -14.25 41.12
C ARG A 15 -34.73 -13.64 41.50
N VAL A 16 -35.44 -13.12 40.48
CA VAL A 16 -36.89 -13.36 40.20
C VAL A 16 -37.12 -13.49 38.68
N LEU A 17 -38.14 -14.25 38.24
CA LEU A 17 -38.44 -14.64 36.85
C LEU A 17 -39.59 -13.85 36.18
N PHE A 18 -39.58 -13.87 34.83
CA PHE A 18 -40.72 -13.82 33.88
C PHE A 18 -41.74 -12.66 33.87
N ALA A 19 -41.89 -12.05 32.68
CA ALA A 19 -43.18 -11.92 31.99
C ALA A 19 -42.95 -11.73 30.47
N ILE A 20 -43.63 -12.54 29.64
CA ILE A 20 -43.77 -12.31 28.19
C ILE A 20 -45.12 -11.62 27.98
N SER A 21 -45.19 -10.59 27.14
CA SER A 21 -46.45 -9.97 26.75
C SER A 21 -46.38 -9.51 25.31
N THR A 22 -47.09 -10.23 24.44
CA THR A 22 -47.28 -9.91 23.03
C THR A 22 -48.18 -8.68 22.90
N LEU A 23 -47.73 -7.65 22.18
CA LEU A 23 -48.64 -6.66 21.59
C LEU A 23 -48.16 -6.35 20.18
N ALA A 24 -48.97 -6.72 19.21
CA ALA A 24 -48.80 -6.31 17.83
C ALA A 24 -49.15 -4.82 17.72
N LEU A 25 -48.29 -4.04 17.06
CA LEU A 25 -48.67 -2.71 16.58
C LEU A 25 -48.46 -2.63 15.08
N THR A 26 -49.49 -2.13 14.42
CA THR A 26 -49.71 -2.12 12.97
C THR A 26 -48.65 -1.33 12.20
N ALA A 27 -48.32 -1.80 11.00
CA ALA A 27 -47.37 -1.13 10.12
C ALA A 27 -47.86 0.27 9.68
N CYS A 28 -47.04 1.30 9.91
CA CYS A 28 -47.10 2.55 9.16
C CYS A 28 -45.98 2.55 8.10
N LEU A 29 -46.36 2.21 6.87
CA LEU A 29 -45.49 2.33 5.70
C LEU A 29 -45.10 3.82 5.51
N SER A 30 -43.88 4.17 5.91
CA SER A 30 -43.27 5.47 5.62
C SER A 30 -42.15 5.25 4.61
N ALA A 31 -42.28 5.87 3.44
CA ALA A 31 -41.37 5.67 2.32
C ALA A 31 -40.01 6.36 2.57
N CYS A 32 -39.09 5.64 3.20
CA CYS A 32 -37.66 5.91 3.06
C CYS A 32 -37.16 5.12 1.85
N GLY A 33 -36.82 5.84 0.78
CA GLY A 33 -36.32 5.23 -0.46
C GLY A 33 -35.11 4.36 -0.16
N HIS A 34 -35.20 3.07 -0.48
CA HIS A 34 -34.01 2.26 -0.60
C HIS A 34 -33.22 2.84 -1.77
N SER A 35 -32.07 3.47 -1.49
CA SER A 35 -31.05 3.58 -2.50
C SER A 35 -30.70 2.15 -2.88
N THR A 36 -31.15 1.72 -4.05
CA THR A 36 -30.58 0.55 -4.71
C THR A 36 -29.11 0.88 -4.89
N LEU A 37 -28.26 0.36 -4.01
CA LEU A 37 -26.85 0.21 -4.29
C LEU A 37 -26.82 -0.53 -5.62
N GLU A 38 -26.39 0.17 -6.69
CA GLU A 38 -26.25 -0.47 -7.98
C GLU A 38 -25.41 -1.73 -7.75
N SER A 39 -25.95 -2.87 -8.18
CA SER A 39 -25.29 -4.15 -7.99
C SER A 39 -24.01 -4.09 -8.82
N VAL A 40 -22.89 -3.79 -8.15
CA VAL A 40 -21.55 -3.73 -8.75
C VAL A 40 -21.43 -4.96 -9.63
N PRO A 41 -21.27 -4.80 -10.96
CA PRO A 41 -21.17 -5.95 -11.84
C PRO A 41 -20.09 -6.88 -11.29
N ARG A 42 -20.42 -8.17 -11.15
CA ARG A 42 -19.41 -9.20 -10.92
C ARG A 42 -18.63 -9.41 -12.22
N GLU A 43 -17.86 -8.40 -12.60
CA GLU A 43 -16.78 -8.56 -13.54
C GLU A 43 -15.88 -9.66 -12.99
N VAL A 44 -15.44 -10.57 -13.87
CA VAL A 44 -14.39 -11.51 -13.53
C VAL A 44 -13.14 -10.67 -13.29
N TRP A 45 -12.61 -10.72 -12.08
CA TRP A 45 -11.39 -9.99 -11.74
C TRP A 45 -10.18 -10.73 -12.31
N GLU A 46 -9.95 -10.46 -13.60
CA GLU A 46 -8.87 -11.03 -14.36
C GLU A 46 -7.51 -10.65 -13.76
N SER A 47 -6.56 -11.57 -13.88
CA SER A 47 -5.17 -11.34 -13.51
C SER A 47 -4.31 -11.33 -14.78
N PRO A 48 -3.23 -10.52 -14.84
CA PRO A 48 -2.89 -9.50 -13.85
C PRO A 48 -3.79 -8.26 -14.00
N ASN A 49 -4.06 -7.55 -12.90
CA ASN A 49 -4.76 -6.26 -12.89
C ASN A 49 -4.37 -5.33 -11.72
N LEU A 50 -3.25 -5.59 -11.04
CA LEU A 50 -2.70 -4.70 -10.00
C LEU A 50 -1.83 -3.57 -10.58
N LEU A 51 -0.50 -3.67 -10.56
CA LEU A 51 0.35 -2.62 -11.15
C LEU A 51 0.25 -2.58 -12.67
N VAL A 52 0.05 -3.73 -13.31
CA VAL A 52 -0.07 -3.91 -14.76
C VAL A 52 -1.23 -4.85 -15.06
N ASN A 53 -1.83 -4.70 -16.24
CA ASN A 53 -2.73 -5.69 -16.83
C ASN A 53 -2.13 -6.27 -18.12
N ARG A 54 -2.88 -7.11 -18.82
CA ARG A 54 -2.43 -7.72 -20.09
C ARG A 54 -2.05 -6.66 -21.14
N ASP A 55 -2.80 -5.57 -21.25
CA ASP A 55 -2.52 -4.49 -22.21
C ASP A 55 -1.22 -3.76 -21.91
N ASP A 56 -0.93 -3.46 -20.63
CA ASP A 56 0.36 -2.89 -20.25
C ASP A 56 1.52 -3.86 -20.52
N LEU A 57 1.35 -5.16 -20.27
CA LEU A 57 2.36 -6.17 -20.58
C LEU A 57 2.63 -6.28 -22.09
N ASN A 58 1.58 -6.23 -22.91
CA ASN A 58 1.70 -6.21 -24.37
C ASN A 58 2.40 -4.92 -24.84
N ARG A 59 1.97 -3.75 -24.36
CA ARG A 59 2.60 -2.45 -24.61
C ARG A 59 4.09 -2.45 -24.24
N ILE A 60 4.48 -3.07 -23.12
CA ILE A 60 5.89 -3.22 -22.73
C ILE A 60 6.64 -4.08 -23.75
N LYS A 61 6.11 -5.25 -24.14
CA LYS A 61 6.72 -6.16 -25.13
C LYS A 61 6.90 -5.46 -26.48
N ASP A 62 5.87 -4.76 -26.96
CA ASP A 62 5.87 -4.05 -28.24
C ASP A 62 6.87 -2.88 -28.23
N ASN A 63 6.92 -2.09 -27.16
CA ASN A 63 7.86 -0.98 -27.03
C ASN A 63 9.33 -1.46 -26.99
N VAL A 64 9.60 -2.63 -26.39
CA VAL A 64 10.94 -3.24 -26.35
C VAL A 64 11.33 -3.80 -27.72
N ALA A 65 10.38 -4.43 -28.43
CA ALA A 65 10.60 -4.94 -29.79
C ALA A 65 10.87 -3.81 -30.81
N ASN A 66 10.20 -2.67 -30.67
CA ASN A 66 10.32 -1.49 -31.55
C ASN A 66 11.42 -0.49 -31.13
N ASP A 67 12.42 -0.92 -30.36
CA ASP A 67 13.64 -0.17 -29.97
C ASP A 67 13.42 1.22 -29.33
N THR A 68 12.44 1.34 -28.43
CA THR A 68 12.08 2.63 -27.79
C THR A 68 13.02 3.05 -26.64
N GLY A 69 14.31 3.23 -26.94
CA GLY A 69 15.29 3.95 -26.11
C GLY A 69 15.27 3.61 -24.61
N VAL A 70 14.75 4.54 -23.79
CA VAL A 70 14.72 4.42 -22.32
C VAL A 70 13.90 3.24 -21.80
N LEU A 71 12.85 2.81 -22.52
CA LEU A 71 12.07 1.61 -22.14
C LEU A 71 12.85 0.33 -22.39
N LYS A 72 13.62 0.26 -23.48
CA LYS A 72 14.53 -0.86 -23.76
C LYS A 72 15.66 -0.95 -22.71
N ALA A 73 16.19 0.19 -22.27
CA ALA A 73 17.13 0.24 -21.15
C ALA A 73 16.49 -0.23 -19.83
N ALA A 74 15.25 0.18 -19.53
CA ALA A 74 14.51 -0.27 -18.35
C ALA A 74 14.25 -1.79 -18.37
N TYR A 75 13.88 -2.33 -19.53
CA TYR A 75 13.69 -3.77 -19.75
C TYR A 75 14.99 -4.56 -19.58
N ALA A 76 16.10 -4.09 -20.16
CA ALA A 76 17.42 -4.71 -19.97
C ALA A 76 17.83 -4.71 -18.48
N GLY A 77 17.53 -3.62 -17.75
CA GLY A 77 17.72 -3.52 -16.31
C GLY A 77 16.88 -4.53 -15.52
N LEU A 78 15.61 -4.73 -15.89
CA LEU A 78 14.75 -5.76 -15.30
C LEU A 78 15.32 -7.17 -15.52
N VAL A 79 15.68 -7.52 -16.76
CA VAL A 79 16.22 -8.84 -17.12
C VAL A 79 17.54 -9.09 -16.36
N SER A 80 18.47 -8.14 -16.35
CA SER A 80 19.74 -8.26 -15.62
C SER A 80 19.54 -8.38 -14.11
N THR A 81 18.52 -7.70 -13.55
CA THR A 81 18.17 -7.81 -12.13
C THR A 81 17.63 -9.20 -11.82
N ALA A 82 16.70 -9.69 -12.63
CA ALA A 82 16.08 -11.01 -12.48
C ALA A 82 17.10 -12.16 -12.64
N ASP A 83 18.02 -12.06 -13.60
CA ASP A 83 19.13 -13.02 -13.78
C ASP A 83 20.01 -13.07 -12.52
N GLY A 84 20.35 -11.92 -11.92
CA GLY A 84 21.10 -11.85 -10.65
C GLY A 84 20.33 -12.39 -9.43
N MET A 85 19.01 -12.45 -9.49
CA MET A 85 18.16 -12.99 -8.42
C MET A 85 17.94 -14.52 -8.51
N LEU A 86 18.27 -15.16 -9.65
CA LEU A 86 18.07 -16.61 -9.82
C LEU A 86 18.86 -17.46 -8.80
N SER A 87 20.01 -16.97 -8.33
CA SER A 87 20.84 -17.64 -7.31
C SER A 87 20.57 -17.18 -5.87
N ALA A 88 19.63 -16.25 -5.63
CA ALA A 88 19.29 -15.80 -4.28
C ALA A 88 18.46 -16.86 -3.54
N THR A 89 18.50 -16.89 -2.21
CA THR A 89 17.71 -17.83 -1.39
C THR A 89 16.63 -17.05 -0.62
N PRO A 90 15.37 -17.52 -0.59
CA PRO A 90 14.34 -16.97 0.27
C PRO A 90 14.76 -16.98 1.74
N ASN A 91 14.43 -15.91 2.46
CA ASN A 91 14.70 -15.75 3.87
C ASN A 91 13.40 -15.36 4.60
N PRO A 92 12.42 -16.27 4.72
CA PRO A 92 11.13 -15.96 5.31
C PRO A 92 11.20 -15.83 6.84
N ILE A 93 10.30 -15.03 7.41
CA ILE A 93 10.06 -15.00 8.86
C ILE A 93 9.21 -16.23 9.23
N ALA A 94 9.69 -17.04 10.18
CA ALA A 94 8.98 -18.22 10.66
C ALA A 94 8.01 -17.88 11.81
N GLY A 95 6.82 -18.48 11.79
CA GLY A 95 5.83 -18.35 12.86
C GLY A 95 4.98 -17.08 12.73
N LYS A 96 5.09 -16.16 13.69
CA LYS A 96 4.23 -14.96 13.77
C LYS A 96 4.96 -13.71 13.28
N LEU A 97 4.25 -12.82 12.59
CA LEU A 97 4.77 -11.50 12.23
C LEU A 97 4.60 -10.55 13.41
N GLU A 98 5.68 -10.26 14.12
CA GLU A 98 5.72 -9.34 15.26
C GLU A 98 6.78 -8.27 15.01
N ILE A 99 6.36 -7.06 14.62
CA ILE A 99 7.28 -5.96 14.31
C ILE A 99 7.15 -4.88 15.40
N PRO A 100 8.18 -4.69 16.25
CA PRO A 100 8.20 -3.61 17.25
C PRO A 100 8.14 -2.22 16.62
N GLY A 101 7.86 -1.17 17.41
CA GLY A 101 7.86 0.21 16.90
C GLY A 101 9.26 0.71 16.49
N TYR A 102 9.37 1.48 15.39
CA TYR A 102 10.63 2.04 14.90
C TYR A 102 11.33 2.97 15.90
N TYR A 103 10.54 3.64 16.76
CA TYR A 103 11.02 4.64 17.73
C TYR A 103 11.15 4.08 19.16
N THR A 104 11.46 2.78 19.28
CA THR A 104 11.68 2.10 20.58
C THR A 104 13.11 1.55 20.69
N SER A 105 13.44 0.94 21.82
CA SER A 105 14.72 0.23 22.01
C SER A 105 14.91 -0.97 21.06
N LYS A 106 13.83 -1.51 20.48
CA LYS A 106 13.87 -2.62 19.51
C LYS A 106 14.01 -2.17 18.04
N ARG A 107 14.43 -0.93 17.79
CA ARG A 107 14.61 -0.38 16.42
C ARG A 107 15.43 -1.27 15.48
N GLU A 108 16.48 -1.95 15.95
CA GLU A 108 17.27 -2.84 15.08
C GLU A 108 16.51 -4.12 14.69
N THR A 109 15.72 -4.69 15.62
CA THR A 109 14.81 -5.80 15.36
C THR A 109 13.74 -5.39 14.35
N GLN A 110 13.11 -4.22 14.55
CA GLN A 110 12.14 -3.62 13.64
C GLN A 110 12.71 -3.53 12.21
N GLN A 111 13.92 -2.97 12.08
CA GLN A 111 14.54 -2.77 10.78
C GLN A 111 14.97 -4.08 10.13
N THR A 112 15.49 -5.04 10.90
CA THR A 112 15.90 -6.35 10.38
C THR A 112 14.72 -7.10 9.79
N LEU A 113 13.62 -7.24 10.53
CA LEU A 113 12.41 -7.91 10.07
C LEU A 113 11.78 -7.17 8.88
N THR A 114 11.78 -5.83 8.91
CA THR A 114 11.30 -5.00 7.79
C THR A 114 12.15 -5.19 6.53
N ARG A 115 13.49 -5.22 6.64
CA ARG A 115 14.41 -5.42 5.51
C ARG A 115 14.24 -6.80 4.89
N GLN A 116 14.19 -7.84 5.73
CA GLN A 116 13.98 -9.23 5.33
C GLN A 116 12.69 -9.38 4.49
N LEU A 117 11.57 -8.88 5.02
CA LEU A 117 10.27 -8.95 4.39
C LEU A 117 10.20 -8.14 3.09
N ARG A 118 10.70 -6.89 3.08
CA ARG A 118 10.74 -6.06 1.88
C ARG A 118 11.64 -6.64 0.79
N GLN A 119 12.80 -7.21 1.14
CA GLN A 119 13.73 -7.73 0.15
C GLN A 119 13.12 -8.90 -0.62
N ASP A 120 12.55 -9.88 0.08
CA ASP A 120 11.95 -11.05 -0.55
C ASP A 120 10.68 -10.69 -1.33
N ALA A 121 9.83 -9.80 -0.80
CA ALA A 121 8.62 -9.35 -1.50
C ALA A 121 8.94 -8.64 -2.82
N ARG A 122 9.96 -7.77 -2.83
CA ARG A 122 10.42 -7.07 -4.03
C ARG A 122 11.14 -8.01 -4.99
N THR A 123 11.87 -9.00 -4.48
CA THR A 123 12.54 -10.04 -5.28
C THR A 123 11.52 -10.92 -6.01
N ALA A 124 10.47 -11.37 -5.31
CA ALA A 124 9.35 -12.08 -5.92
C ALA A 124 8.68 -11.22 -7.03
N HIS A 125 8.38 -9.95 -6.74
CA HIS A 125 7.78 -9.05 -7.75
C HIS A 125 8.67 -8.88 -8.99
N ALA A 126 9.97 -8.61 -8.81
CA ALA A 126 10.91 -8.44 -9.91
C ALA A 126 10.99 -9.69 -10.82
N LEU A 127 11.06 -10.88 -10.21
CA LEU A 127 11.08 -12.15 -10.93
C LEU A 127 9.74 -12.43 -11.64
N ALA A 128 8.59 -12.16 -11.01
CA ALA A 128 7.28 -12.32 -11.64
C ALA A 128 7.09 -11.37 -12.83
N LEU A 129 7.51 -10.11 -12.71
CA LEU A 129 7.46 -9.13 -13.78
C LEU A 129 8.38 -9.53 -14.94
N ALA A 130 9.60 -9.96 -14.64
CA ALA A 130 10.54 -10.48 -15.64
C ALA A 130 9.98 -11.72 -16.35
N TYR A 131 9.30 -12.62 -15.65
CA TYR A 131 8.58 -13.73 -16.29
C TYR A 131 7.49 -13.23 -17.24
N ALA A 132 6.58 -12.37 -16.78
CA ALA A 132 5.44 -11.90 -17.56
C ALA A 132 5.84 -11.17 -18.86
N VAL A 133 6.98 -10.45 -18.86
CA VAL A 133 7.48 -9.78 -20.07
C VAL A 133 8.37 -10.66 -20.95
N THR A 134 9.11 -11.64 -20.41
CA THR A 134 10.07 -12.46 -21.19
C THR A 134 9.59 -13.87 -21.56
N GLY A 135 8.58 -14.40 -20.86
CA GLY A 135 8.18 -15.81 -20.92
C GLY A 135 9.16 -16.82 -20.29
N LYS A 136 10.32 -16.38 -19.75
CA LYS A 136 11.31 -17.31 -19.16
C LYS A 136 10.79 -17.93 -17.86
N THR A 137 10.40 -19.19 -17.91
CA THR A 137 9.85 -19.95 -16.77
C THR A 137 10.78 -20.07 -15.57
N ALA A 138 12.10 -19.91 -15.75
CA ALA A 138 13.06 -19.85 -14.64
C ALA A 138 12.76 -18.71 -13.66
N TYR A 139 12.38 -17.52 -14.16
CA TYR A 139 11.97 -16.41 -13.28
C TYR A 139 10.66 -16.72 -12.56
N ALA A 140 9.70 -17.36 -13.24
CA ALA A 140 8.43 -17.77 -12.65
C ALA A 140 8.63 -18.77 -11.50
N ALA A 141 9.46 -19.79 -11.74
CA ALA A 141 9.84 -20.78 -10.73
C ALA A 141 10.49 -20.12 -9.52
N LYS A 142 11.43 -19.19 -9.74
CA LYS A 142 12.13 -18.50 -8.65
C LYS A 142 11.23 -17.52 -7.90
N SER A 143 10.38 -16.78 -8.60
CA SER A 143 9.37 -15.91 -7.98
C SER A 143 8.43 -16.70 -7.07
N LYS A 144 7.98 -17.87 -7.55
CA LYS A 144 7.13 -18.79 -6.80
C LYS A 144 7.85 -19.36 -5.57
N GLU A 145 9.14 -19.70 -5.70
CA GLU A 145 9.99 -20.14 -4.58
C GLU A 145 10.01 -19.09 -3.45
N PHE A 146 10.28 -17.82 -3.78
CA PHE A 146 10.21 -16.71 -2.81
C PHE A 146 8.80 -16.52 -2.24
N LEU A 147 7.77 -16.54 -3.08
CA LEU A 147 6.38 -16.31 -2.63
C LEU A 147 5.92 -17.39 -1.65
N PHE A 148 6.11 -18.67 -1.99
CA PHE A 148 5.62 -19.78 -1.16
C PHE A 148 6.50 -20.08 0.05
N ALA A 149 7.80 -19.75 0.03
CA ALA A 149 8.62 -19.78 1.24
C ALA A 149 8.03 -18.91 2.38
N TRP A 150 7.40 -17.77 2.03
CA TRP A 150 6.69 -16.92 3.00
C TRP A 150 5.30 -17.44 3.36
N VAL A 151 4.56 -18.05 2.41
CA VAL A 151 3.27 -18.72 2.67
C VAL A 151 3.43 -19.85 3.69
N ASP A 152 4.46 -20.68 3.51
CA ASP A 152 4.69 -21.89 4.30
C ASP A 152 5.30 -21.58 5.68
N SER A 153 6.04 -20.47 5.82
CA SER A 153 6.75 -20.12 7.05
C SER A 153 6.01 -19.12 7.94
N LEU A 154 5.36 -18.10 7.35
CA LEU A 154 4.73 -17.01 8.09
C LEU A 154 3.23 -17.28 8.24
N THR A 155 2.75 -17.39 9.47
CA THR A 155 1.40 -17.91 9.74
C THR A 155 0.34 -16.83 9.99
N HIS A 156 0.65 -15.83 10.82
CA HIS A 156 -0.30 -14.79 11.22
C HIS A 156 0.42 -13.55 11.80
N PRO A 157 -0.20 -12.36 11.76
CA PRO A 157 0.34 -11.18 12.43
C PRO A 157 -0.06 -11.12 13.90
N VAL A 158 0.79 -10.48 14.70
CA VAL A 158 0.47 -10.03 16.07
C VAL A 158 0.97 -8.61 16.27
N ASP A 159 0.44 -7.90 17.27
CA ASP A 159 0.97 -6.59 17.62
C ASP A 159 2.39 -6.69 18.21
N GLY A 160 3.32 -5.88 17.70
CA GLY A 160 4.72 -5.85 18.16
C GLY A 160 5.01 -4.98 19.37
N GLY A 161 4.01 -4.25 19.87
CA GLY A 161 4.04 -3.45 21.08
C GLY A 161 5.05 -2.29 21.11
N GLU A 162 5.29 -1.82 22.34
CA GLU A 162 6.28 -0.83 22.78
C GLU A 162 6.06 0.65 22.43
N TRP A 163 5.23 1.03 21.45
CA TRP A 163 4.89 2.44 21.25
C TRP A 163 3.58 2.81 21.96
N TRP A 164 3.62 3.74 22.91
CA TRP A 164 2.43 4.28 23.57
C TRP A 164 1.79 5.38 22.72
N GLU A 165 0.69 5.06 22.05
CA GLU A 165 -0.11 6.05 21.33
C GLU A 165 -0.99 6.81 22.31
N PHE A 166 -0.49 7.93 22.82
CA PHE A 166 -1.13 8.72 23.89
C PHE A 166 -2.60 9.10 23.63
N ILE A 167 -3.01 9.21 22.35
CA ILE A 167 -4.34 9.71 21.98
C ILE A 167 -5.37 8.57 21.85
N THR A 168 -4.94 7.36 21.53
CA THR A 168 -5.79 6.14 21.50
C THR A 168 -5.69 5.33 22.79
N LEU A 169 -4.73 5.67 23.66
CA LEU A 169 -4.39 4.94 24.90
C LEU A 169 -4.00 3.46 24.64
N SER A 170 -3.53 3.15 23.43
CA SER A 170 -3.07 1.81 23.05
C SER A 170 -1.55 1.72 22.98
N GLN A 171 -1.02 0.54 23.30
CA GLN A 171 0.32 0.14 22.86
C GLN A 171 0.21 -0.52 21.49
N GLY A 172 1.09 -0.15 20.55
CA GLY A 172 1.10 -0.70 19.21
C GLY A 172 2.51 -0.82 18.63
N GLY A 173 2.80 -1.92 17.96
CA GLY A 173 3.99 -2.11 17.13
C GLY A 173 3.78 -1.64 15.69
N ASP A 174 4.84 -1.69 14.87
CA ASP A 174 4.75 -1.36 13.45
C ASP A 174 4.16 -2.49 12.59
N THR A 175 3.77 -3.66 13.15
CA THR A 175 3.32 -4.85 12.37
C THR A 175 2.33 -4.47 11.28
N ARG A 176 1.27 -3.72 11.61
CA ARG A 176 0.25 -3.27 10.66
C ARG A 176 0.87 -2.43 9.53
N LEU A 177 1.72 -1.46 9.88
CA LEU A 177 2.36 -0.58 8.91
C LEU A 177 3.27 -1.36 7.96
N VAL A 178 4.10 -2.26 8.49
CA VAL A 178 5.07 -3.04 7.71
C VAL A 178 4.37 -4.01 6.75
N ILE A 179 3.25 -4.63 7.16
CA ILE A 179 2.37 -5.37 6.24
C ILE A 179 1.94 -4.43 5.11
N THR A 180 1.33 -3.29 5.44
CA THR A 180 0.64 -2.46 4.45
C THR A 180 1.55 -1.86 3.38
N TYR A 181 2.82 -1.58 3.67
CA TYR A 181 3.77 -1.08 2.66
C TYR A 181 4.68 -2.15 2.01
N SER A 182 4.61 -3.41 2.44
CA SER A 182 5.51 -4.47 1.94
C SER A 182 4.78 -5.65 1.29
N PHE A 183 3.63 -6.05 1.82
CA PHE A 183 2.80 -7.10 1.23
C PHE A 183 2.32 -6.77 -0.20
N PRO A 184 2.10 -5.52 -0.63
CA PRO A 184 1.70 -5.24 -2.01
C PRO A 184 2.66 -5.85 -3.05
N SER A 185 3.98 -5.90 -2.81
CA SER A 185 4.91 -6.54 -3.74
C SER A 185 4.73 -8.08 -3.83
N PHE A 186 4.39 -8.77 -2.73
CA PHE A 186 3.98 -10.18 -2.80
C PHE A 186 2.67 -10.34 -3.58
N LEU A 187 1.72 -9.42 -3.41
CA LEU A 187 0.43 -9.43 -4.11
C LEU A 187 0.61 -9.17 -5.62
N TYR A 188 1.53 -8.29 -6.01
CA TYR A 188 1.93 -8.06 -7.41
C TYR A 188 2.58 -9.30 -8.02
N ALA A 189 3.47 -9.98 -7.29
CA ALA A 189 4.06 -11.25 -7.72
C ALA A 189 3.00 -12.34 -7.91
N PHE A 190 2.10 -12.51 -6.93
CA PHE A 190 0.98 -13.45 -7.00
C PHE A 190 0.06 -13.18 -8.20
N ASP A 191 -0.34 -11.93 -8.41
CA ASP A 191 -1.24 -11.52 -9.49
C ASP A 191 -0.63 -11.77 -10.88
N LEU A 192 0.66 -11.47 -11.06
CA LEU A 192 1.40 -11.79 -12.29
C LEU A 192 1.50 -13.30 -12.53
N LEU A 193 1.88 -14.09 -11.52
CA LEU A 193 2.00 -15.55 -11.66
C LEU A 193 0.64 -16.24 -11.88
N LYS A 194 -0.44 -15.75 -11.25
CA LYS A 194 -1.83 -16.18 -11.50
C LYS A 194 -2.25 -15.83 -12.94
N GLY A 195 -2.04 -14.60 -13.35
CA GLY A 195 -2.50 -14.05 -14.63
C GLY A 195 -1.80 -14.59 -15.87
N GLU A 196 -0.52 -14.94 -15.74
CA GLU A 196 0.24 -15.66 -16.77
C GLU A 196 0.03 -17.19 -16.69
N GLY A 197 -0.88 -17.68 -15.83
CA GLY A 197 -1.29 -19.09 -15.77
C GLY A 197 -0.26 -20.04 -15.14
N TYR A 198 0.69 -19.52 -14.36
CA TYR A 198 1.80 -20.30 -13.79
C TYR A 198 1.46 -20.94 -12.44
N LEU A 199 0.53 -20.36 -11.68
CA LEU A 199 0.03 -20.95 -10.42
C LEU A 199 -1.09 -21.94 -10.69
N LYS A 200 -1.07 -23.06 -9.95
CA LYS A 200 -2.18 -24.01 -9.92
C LYS A 200 -3.30 -23.53 -8.99
N GLN A 201 -4.47 -24.15 -9.09
CA GLN A 201 -5.64 -23.79 -8.27
C GLN A 201 -5.41 -24.00 -6.76
N ASP A 202 -4.76 -25.09 -6.35
CA ASP A 202 -4.39 -25.37 -4.96
C ASP A 202 -3.38 -24.35 -4.41
N GLU A 203 -2.43 -23.93 -5.24
CA GLU A 203 -1.45 -22.89 -4.93
C GLU A 203 -2.13 -21.51 -4.77
N ILE A 204 -3.09 -21.19 -5.64
CA ILE A 204 -3.95 -19.99 -5.56
C ILE A 204 -4.77 -19.98 -4.26
N GLU A 205 -5.41 -21.11 -3.93
CA GLU A 205 -6.22 -21.26 -2.72
C GLU A 205 -5.38 -21.18 -1.43
N SER A 206 -4.20 -21.78 -1.43
CA SER A 206 -3.24 -21.71 -0.32
C SER A 206 -2.80 -20.27 -0.04
N PHE A 207 -2.38 -19.53 -1.08
CA PHE A 207 -2.01 -18.11 -0.94
C PHE A 207 -3.17 -17.25 -0.43
N ARG A 208 -4.39 -17.48 -0.93
CA ARG A 208 -5.61 -16.80 -0.46
C ARG A 208 -5.93 -17.13 0.99
N ALA A 209 -5.73 -18.37 1.43
CA ALA A 209 -5.93 -18.77 2.83
C ALA A 209 -4.91 -18.07 3.75
N TRP A 210 -3.64 -18.06 3.35
CA TRP A 210 -2.54 -17.38 4.05
C TRP A 210 -2.74 -15.87 4.19
N LEU A 211 -3.31 -15.20 3.19
CA LEU A 211 -3.51 -13.75 3.20
C LEU A 211 -4.61 -13.29 4.19
N LYS A 212 -5.62 -14.13 4.48
CA LYS A 212 -6.82 -13.76 5.26
C LYS A 212 -6.52 -13.26 6.69
N PRO A 213 -5.63 -13.88 7.50
CA PRO A 213 -5.22 -13.35 8.80
C PRO A 213 -4.65 -11.92 8.74
N PHE A 214 -3.83 -11.61 7.73
CA PHE A 214 -3.23 -10.28 7.55
C PHE A 214 -4.26 -9.24 7.13
N VAL A 215 -5.19 -9.62 6.25
CA VAL A 215 -6.36 -8.78 5.92
C VAL A 215 -7.18 -8.48 7.17
N SER A 216 -7.53 -9.50 7.97
CA SER A 216 -8.31 -9.33 9.20
C SER A 216 -7.65 -8.32 10.16
N TYR A 217 -6.36 -8.49 10.41
CA TYR A 217 -5.57 -7.61 11.28
C TYR A 217 -5.46 -6.16 10.74
N CYS A 218 -5.42 -5.98 9.43
CA CYS A 218 -5.34 -4.66 8.78
C CYS A 218 -6.69 -4.06 8.34
N ARG A 219 -7.84 -4.72 8.55
CA ARG A 219 -9.15 -4.30 7.97
C ARG A 219 -9.71 -3.01 8.58
N SER A 220 -9.59 -2.82 9.89
CA SER A 220 -10.13 -1.63 10.58
C SER A 220 -9.37 -0.37 10.17
N GLU A 221 -10.07 0.64 9.65
CA GLU A 221 -9.48 1.88 9.14
C GLU A 221 -8.50 2.54 10.13
N VAL A 222 -7.34 3.01 9.66
CA VAL A 222 -6.37 3.76 10.49
C VAL A 222 -6.99 5.10 10.89
N PHE A 223 -6.96 5.40 12.20
CA PHE A 223 -7.51 6.65 12.75
C PHE A 223 -6.78 7.88 12.20
N TYR A 224 -5.45 7.88 12.26
CA TYR A 224 -4.62 8.94 11.69
C TYR A 224 -4.48 8.83 10.18
N LYS A 225 -5.30 9.58 9.44
CA LYS A 225 -5.19 9.76 7.97
C LYS A 225 -3.87 10.45 7.58
N ASN A 226 -2.75 9.74 7.63
CA ASN A 226 -1.40 10.13 7.19
C ASN A 226 -0.90 9.06 6.19
N ASN A 227 0.40 9.01 5.87
CA ASN A 227 0.96 7.96 5.02
C ASN A 227 0.59 6.50 5.42
N HIS A 228 0.36 6.17 6.71
CA HIS A 228 -0.06 4.83 7.15
C HIS A 228 -1.43 4.45 6.57
N HIS A 229 -2.34 5.43 6.48
CA HIS A 229 -3.67 5.26 5.88
C HIS A 229 -3.56 4.99 4.37
N ASN A 230 -2.64 5.67 3.67
CA ASN A 230 -2.44 5.50 2.23
C ASN A 230 -1.97 4.07 1.91
N TRP A 231 -1.00 3.57 2.67
CA TRP A 231 -0.51 2.20 2.52
C TRP A 231 -1.56 1.16 2.94
N GLN A 232 -2.38 1.43 3.96
CA GLN A 232 -3.53 0.58 4.27
C GLN A 232 -4.49 0.47 3.07
N VAL A 233 -4.82 1.59 2.41
CA VAL A 233 -5.66 1.57 1.21
C VAL A 233 -5.05 0.71 0.11
N VAL A 234 -3.78 0.91 -0.23
CA VAL A 234 -3.07 0.11 -1.25
C VAL A 234 -3.12 -1.39 -0.90
N PHE A 235 -2.76 -1.75 0.33
CA PHE A 235 -2.80 -3.15 0.76
C PHE A 235 -4.20 -3.77 0.68
N LEU A 236 -5.24 -3.07 1.13
CA LEU A 236 -6.61 -3.59 1.10
C LEU A 236 -7.20 -3.65 -0.32
N MET A 237 -6.81 -2.76 -1.24
CA MET A 237 -7.12 -2.89 -2.67
C MET A 237 -6.45 -4.13 -3.27
N CYS A 238 -5.13 -4.27 -3.09
CA CYS A 238 -4.38 -5.42 -3.61
C CYS A 238 -4.87 -6.74 -3.01
N ALA A 239 -5.23 -6.76 -1.73
CA ALA A 239 -5.75 -7.95 -1.06
C ALA A 239 -7.20 -8.26 -1.45
N GLY A 240 -8.04 -7.24 -1.67
CA GLY A 240 -9.37 -7.40 -2.25
C GLY A 240 -9.28 -8.12 -3.59
N HIS A 241 -8.44 -7.61 -4.50
CA HIS A 241 -8.20 -8.24 -5.81
C HIS A 241 -7.69 -9.68 -5.70
N ALA A 242 -6.62 -9.90 -4.91
CA ALA A 242 -6.03 -11.22 -4.76
C ALA A 242 -7.01 -12.26 -4.17
N LEU A 243 -7.92 -11.83 -3.28
CA LEU A 243 -8.98 -12.66 -2.69
C LEU A 243 -10.25 -12.78 -3.54
N GLU A 244 -10.39 -12.01 -4.63
CA GLU A 244 -11.65 -11.82 -5.36
C GLU A 244 -12.80 -11.34 -4.43
N ASP A 245 -12.47 -10.43 -3.51
CA ASP A 245 -13.39 -9.83 -2.52
C ASP A 245 -13.75 -8.38 -2.92
N PRO A 246 -14.88 -8.16 -3.64
CA PRO A 246 -15.33 -6.83 -4.05
C PRO A 246 -15.74 -5.94 -2.88
N GLU A 247 -16.21 -6.50 -1.77
CA GLU A 247 -16.58 -5.71 -0.59
C GLU A 247 -15.35 -5.14 0.12
N LEU A 248 -14.26 -5.91 0.19
CA LEU A 248 -12.98 -5.46 0.73
C LEU A 248 -12.35 -4.36 -0.12
N PHE A 249 -12.36 -4.50 -1.44
CA PHE A 249 -11.86 -3.47 -2.35
C PHE A 249 -12.70 -2.20 -2.29
N GLN A 250 -14.04 -2.33 -2.32
CA GLN A 250 -14.96 -1.19 -2.16
C GLN A 250 -14.78 -0.50 -0.80
N THR A 251 -14.47 -1.25 0.27
CA THR A 251 -14.08 -0.71 1.58
C THR A 251 -12.79 0.11 1.47
N ALA A 252 -11.76 -0.38 0.78
CA ALA A 252 -10.50 0.33 0.57
C ALA A 252 -10.69 1.61 -0.28
N VAL A 253 -11.52 1.58 -1.32
CA VAL A 253 -11.95 2.76 -2.09
C VAL A 253 -12.62 3.78 -1.17
N ASN A 254 -13.52 3.35 -0.29
CA ASN A 254 -14.20 4.23 0.66
C ASN A 254 -13.23 4.83 1.70
N TYR A 255 -12.21 4.08 2.12
CA TYR A 255 -11.12 4.60 2.95
C TYR A 255 -10.29 5.66 2.20
N TYR A 256 -10.02 5.51 0.90
CA TYR A 256 -9.40 6.57 0.10
C TYR A 256 -10.26 7.85 0.10
N ARG A 257 -11.57 7.70 -0.19
CA ARG A 257 -12.55 8.79 -0.19
C ARG A 257 -12.70 9.49 1.17
N HIS A 258 -12.45 8.78 2.25
CA HIS A 258 -12.43 9.35 3.60
C HIS A 258 -11.10 10.10 3.86
N GLY A 259 -9.96 9.48 3.55
CA GLY A 259 -8.63 10.04 3.76
C GLY A 259 -8.42 11.37 3.04
N ILE A 260 -8.70 11.41 1.72
CA ILE A 260 -8.46 12.56 0.83
C ILE A 260 -9.08 13.87 1.38
N LYS A 261 -10.27 13.78 2.01
CA LYS A 261 -11.01 14.93 2.58
C LYS A 261 -10.18 15.73 3.58
N GLY A 262 -9.33 15.06 4.36
CA GLY A 262 -8.52 15.67 5.43
C GLY A 262 -7.00 15.52 5.26
N GLN A 263 -6.53 14.78 4.24
CA GLN A 263 -5.11 14.60 3.98
C GLN A 263 -4.50 15.73 3.17
N ILE A 264 -5.21 16.24 2.15
CA ILE A 264 -4.73 17.32 1.30
C ILE A 264 -5.26 18.66 1.83
N GLY A 265 -4.31 19.50 2.23
CA GLY A 265 -4.54 20.87 2.67
C GLY A 265 -4.71 21.84 1.50
N LYS A 266 -4.68 23.14 1.81
CA LYS A 266 -4.55 24.19 0.80
C LYS A 266 -3.28 23.99 -0.02
N GLU A 267 -3.33 24.33 -1.31
CA GLU A 267 -2.18 24.28 -2.24
C GLU A 267 -1.49 22.90 -2.33
N GLY A 268 -2.22 21.80 -2.10
CA GLY A 268 -1.66 20.44 -2.18
C GLY A 268 -0.86 19.96 -0.96
N ARG A 269 -0.63 20.82 0.02
CA ARG A 269 0.16 20.52 1.23
C ARG A 269 -0.38 19.27 1.95
N LEU A 270 0.48 18.35 2.37
CA LEU A 270 0.10 17.21 3.24
C LEU A 270 0.43 17.52 4.71
N PRO A 271 -0.49 18.07 5.54
CA PRO A 271 -0.11 18.75 6.77
C PRO A 271 0.44 17.83 7.87
N LYS A 272 0.12 16.52 7.82
CA LYS A 272 0.65 15.53 8.77
C LYS A 272 2.05 15.06 8.41
N GLU A 273 2.41 15.08 7.13
CA GLU A 273 3.75 14.74 6.66
C GLU A 273 4.71 15.94 6.82
N LEU A 274 4.22 17.16 6.60
CA LEU A 274 4.95 18.40 6.88
C LEU A 274 5.37 18.53 8.36
N ARG A 275 4.55 18.02 9.29
CA ARG A 275 4.87 17.94 10.73
C ARG A 275 5.97 16.94 11.10
N ARG A 276 6.62 16.29 10.13
CA ARG A 276 7.71 15.31 10.37
C ARG A 276 9.10 15.94 10.32
N HIS A 277 9.19 17.26 10.52
CA HIS A 277 10.43 18.03 10.63
C HIS A 277 11.38 17.75 9.46
N GLU A 278 12.63 17.36 9.72
CA GLU A 278 13.64 17.09 8.70
C GLU A 278 13.22 15.97 7.74
N LYS A 279 12.26 15.12 8.10
CA LYS A 279 11.74 14.02 7.28
C LYS A 279 10.51 14.39 6.44
N ALA A 280 10.06 15.65 6.43
CA ALA A 280 8.85 16.08 5.74
C ALA A 280 8.81 15.72 4.24
N GLY A 281 9.93 15.89 3.53
CA GLY A 281 10.07 15.47 2.13
C GLY A 281 9.90 13.95 1.97
N THR A 282 10.64 13.16 2.75
CA THR A 282 10.56 11.68 2.71
C THR A 282 9.19 11.12 3.08
N TYR A 283 8.46 11.75 4.00
CA TYR A 283 7.11 11.31 4.36
C TYR A 283 6.05 11.78 3.36
N THR A 284 6.26 12.93 2.69
CA THR A 284 5.42 13.34 1.56
C THR A 284 5.57 12.37 0.40
N LEU A 285 6.81 11.98 0.06
CA LEU A 285 7.10 10.95 -0.95
C LEU A 285 6.38 9.63 -0.63
N MET A 286 6.56 9.12 0.60
CA MET A 286 5.90 7.89 1.06
C MET A 286 4.37 7.99 1.04
N ALA A 287 3.80 9.17 1.29
CA ALA A 287 2.37 9.40 1.19
C ALA A 287 1.89 9.41 -0.27
N LEU A 288 2.59 10.11 -1.17
CA LEU A 288 2.28 10.21 -2.59
C LEU A 288 2.41 8.85 -3.31
N GLU A 289 3.42 8.03 -2.97
CA GLU A 289 3.57 6.68 -3.53
C GLU A 289 2.35 5.79 -3.19
N GLY A 290 1.82 5.90 -1.97
CA GLY A 290 0.59 5.21 -1.59
C GLY A 290 -0.66 5.79 -2.27
N MET A 291 -0.77 7.11 -2.39
CA MET A 291 -1.97 7.76 -2.98
C MET A 291 -2.07 7.57 -4.49
N THR A 292 -0.94 7.61 -5.19
CA THR A 292 -0.87 7.38 -6.65
C THR A 292 -1.15 5.91 -6.98
N GLN A 293 -0.57 4.96 -6.24
CA GLN A 293 -0.91 3.54 -6.38
C GLN A 293 -2.40 3.27 -6.10
N ALA A 294 -2.98 3.86 -5.06
CA ALA A 294 -4.39 3.65 -4.74
C ALA A 294 -5.34 4.12 -5.86
N VAL A 295 -5.06 5.26 -6.49
CA VAL A 295 -5.81 5.74 -7.67
C VAL A 295 -5.66 4.76 -8.84
N HIS A 296 -4.41 4.40 -9.19
CA HIS A 296 -4.12 3.49 -10.30
C HIS A 296 -4.79 2.12 -10.15
N LEU A 297 -4.73 1.54 -8.95
CA LEU A 297 -5.41 0.28 -8.62
C LEU A 297 -6.92 0.42 -8.75
N ALA A 298 -7.50 1.50 -8.24
CA ALA A 298 -8.94 1.72 -8.28
C ALA A 298 -9.47 1.94 -9.71
N GLU A 299 -8.74 2.69 -10.55
CA GLU A 299 -9.09 2.92 -11.95
C GLU A 299 -9.14 1.62 -12.78
N ARG A 300 -8.21 0.70 -12.53
CA ARG A 300 -8.23 -0.67 -13.12
C ARG A 300 -9.43 -1.52 -12.73
N HIS A 301 -10.16 -1.13 -11.69
CA HIS A 301 -11.36 -1.79 -11.18
C HIS A 301 -12.61 -0.89 -11.34
N GLY A 302 -12.58 0.02 -12.32
CA GLY A 302 -13.72 0.86 -12.72
C GLY A 302 -13.94 2.14 -11.92
N TYR A 303 -13.17 2.39 -10.85
CA TYR A 303 -13.33 3.59 -10.00
C TYR A 303 -12.55 4.79 -10.54
N SER A 304 -13.00 5.33 -11.67
CA SER A 304 -12.32 6.39 -12.42
C SER A 304 -12.32 7.78 -11.77
N ASP A 305 -13.08 7.99 -10.69
CA ASP A 305 -13.29 9.31 -10.09
C ASP A 305 -12.31 9.66 -8.96
N LEU A 306 -11.46 8.72 -8.50
CA LEU A 306 -10.55 8.96 -7.39
C LEU A 306 -9.42 9.94 -7.71
N ARG A 307 -8.99 10.03 -8.98
CA ARG A 307 -7.88 10.90 -9.44
C ARG A 307 -8.15 12.38 -9.21
N ASP A 308 -9.38 12.80 -9.54
CA ASP A 308 -9.82 14.20 -9.48
C ASP A 308 -10.63 14.51 -8.21
N LEU A 309 -10.70 13.56 -7.28
CA LEU A 309 -11.46 13.68 -6.04
C LEU A 309 -10.91 14.80 -5.15
N ARG A 310 -11.78 15.75 -4.81
CA ARG A 310 -11.41 16.95 -4.05
C ARG A 310 -11.45 16.74 -2.54
N SER A 311 -10.46 17.29 -1.86
CA SER A 311 -10.40 17.46 -0.42
C SER A 311 -11.42 18.49 0.08
N SER A 312 -11.58 18.62 1.40
CA SER A 312 -12.36 19.71 2.00
C SER A 312 -11.76 21.11 1.74
N ASN A 313 -10.54 21.21 1.20
CA ASN A 313 -9.90 22.46 0.76
C ASN A 313 -10.02 22.67 -0.77
N ALA A 314 -10.88 21.88 -1.44
CA ALA A 314 -11.06 21.83 -2.90
C ALA A 314 -9.82 21.41 -3.72
N THR A 315 -8.75 20.93 -3.07
CA THR A 315 -7.51 20.44 -3.69
C THR A 315 -7.56 18.95 -4.02
N THR A 316 -6.80 18.51 -5.02
CA THR A 316 -6.77 17.15 -5.57
C THR A 316 -5.41 16.46 -5.33
N LEU A 317 -5.28 15.19 -5.77
CA LEU A 317 -3.98 14.51 -5.79
C LEU A 317 -2.96 15.25 -6.69
N LYS A 318 -3.39 15.86 -7.81
CA LYS A 318 -2.47 16.65 -8.66
C LYS A 318 -1.86 17.79 -7.89
N ASP A 319 -2.67 18.56 -7.13
CA ASP A 319 -2.16 19.67 -6.31
C ASP A 319 -1.06 19.18 -5.34
N ALA A 320 -1.20 17.99 -4.77
CA ALA A 320 -0.20 17.42 -3.86
C ALA A 320 1.09 16.97 -4.55
N VAL A 321 1.00 16.46 -5.79
CA VAL A 321 2.17 16.15 -6.63
C VAL A 321 2.85 17.44 -7.08
N ASP A 322 2.10 18.44 -7.53
CA ASP A 322 2.61 19.77 -7.92
C ASP A 322 3.25 20.51 -6.72
N PHE A 323 2.72 20.33 -5.51
CA PHE A 323 3.33 20.84 -4.28
C PHE A 323 4.68 20.14 -3.97
N TYR A 324 4.81 18.87 -4.34
CA TYR A 324 6.04 18.11 -4.16
C TYR A 324 7.11 18.40 -5.22
N VAL A 325 6.74 18.81 -6.43
CA VAL A 325 7.69 19.40 -7.40
C VAL A 325 8.40 20.60 -6.77
N LYS A 326 7.65 21.53 -6.15
CA LYS A 326 8.21 22.71 -5.46
C LYS A 326 9.16 22.36 -4.32
N TYR A 327 9.03 21.18 -3.70
CA TYR A 327 9.96 20.70 -2.68
C TYR A 327 11.34 20.36 -3.25
N LEU A 328 11.35 19.78 -4.45
CA LEU A 328 12.58 19.33 -5.11
C LEU A 328 13.29 20.50 -5.81
N ASP A 329 12.52 21.48 -6.32
CA ASP A 329 13.05 22.75 -6.85
C ASP A 329 13.62 23.66 -5.74
N ASP A 330 12.85 23.89 -4.65
CA ASP A 330 13.27 24.71 -3.50
C ASP A 330 12.88 24.06 -2.15
N PRO A 331 13.76 23.18 -1.61
CA PRO A 331 13.57 22.63 -0.28
C PRO A 331 13.58 23.69 0.84
N ALA A 332 14.28 24.82 0.66
CA ALA A 332 14.36 25.86 1.70
C ALA A 332 13.02 26.57 1.88
N GLY A 333 12.26 26.77 0.79
CA GLY A 333 10.89 27.27 0.81
C GLY A 333 9.92 26.43 1.67
N TRP A 334 10.25 25.17 1.98
CA TRP A 334 9.47 24.31 2.89
C TRP A 334 9.78 24.50 4.39
N ALA A 335 10.82 25.24 4.77
CA ALA A 335 11.19 25.45 6.17
C ALA A 335 10.04 26.04 7.00
N GLY A 336 9.26 26.96 6.41
CA GLY A 336 8.08 27.58 7.02
C GLY A 336 6.90 26.64 7.32
N TYR A 337 6.96 25.38 6.86
CA TYR A 337 5.93 24.36 7.11
C TYR A 337 6.35 23.25 8.07
N THR A 338 7.66 23.13 8.34
CA THR A 338 8.24 21.93 8.96
C THR A 338 8.87 22.18 10.33
N ASN A 339 9.17 23.44 10.68
CA ASN A 339 9.95 23.83 11.86
C ASN A 339 11.33 23.15 11.93
N ALA A 340 11.86 22.66 10.80
CA ALA A 340 13.18 22.06 10.72
C ALA A 340 14.23 23.09 10.30
N LYS A 341 15.47 22.94 10.78
CA LYS A 341 16.60 23.77 10.36
C LYS A 341 17.15 23.38 8.99
N GLU A 342 17.03 22.09 8.66
CA GLU A 342 17.52 21.45 7.45
C GLU A 342 16.55 20.31 7.10
N LEU A 343 16.37 20.02 5.82
CA LEU A 343 15.47 18.97 5.34
C LEU A 343 16.28 17.85 4.68
N ASN A 344 15.86 16.60 4.91
CA ASN A 344 16.41 15.44 4.20
C ASN A 344 15.96 15.50 2.74
N VAL A 345 16.81 16.03 1.88
CA VAL A 345 16.65 16.11 0.42
C VAL A 345 17.39 14.96 -0.27
N PRO A 346 17.03 14.59 -1.51
CA PRO A 346 17.89 13.72 -2.32
C PRO A 346 19.18 14.46 -2.70
N LYS A 347 20.19 13.73 -3.21
CA LYS A 347 21.42 14.38 -3.73
C LYS A 347 21.16 15.10 -5.05
N ASP A 348 20.19 14.61 -5.81
CA ASP A 348 19.67 15.16 -7.05
C ASP A 348 18.14 15.02 -7.04
N PRO A 349 17.36 16.05 -7.42
CA PRO A 349 15.90 15.95 -7.54
C PRO A 349 15.40 14.68 -8.23
N SER A 350 16.12 14.21 -9.25
CA SER A 350 15.79 13.01 -10.01
C SER A 350 16.08 11.69 -9.30
N ASP A 351 16.76 11.64 -8.15
CA ASP A 351 16.95 10.40 -7.39
C ASP A 351 15.62 9.87 -6.83
N TRP A 352 14.66 10.77 -6.56
CA TRP A 352 13.29 10.44 -6.13
C TRP A 352 12.27 10.57 -7.25
N GLY A 353 12.72 10.80 -8.49
CA GLY A 353 11.89 11.11 -9.65
C GLY A 353 10.93 10.01 -10.11
N TYR A 354 11.14 8.76 -9.66
CA TYR A 354 10.27 7.62 -9.97
C TYR A 354 8.79 7.88 -9.64
N ILE A 355 8.51 8.70 -8.62
CA ILE A 355 7.16 9.06 -8.19
C ILE A 355 6.35 9.78 -9.28
N PHE A 356 7.03 10.41 -10.24
CA PHE A 356 6.39 11.20 -11.29
C PHE A 356 6.05 10.42 -12.56
N GLU A 357 6.52 9.19 -12.74
CA GLU A 357 6.28 8.40 -13.97
C GLU A 357 4.78 8.18 -14.22
N LEU A 358 4.05 7.77 -13.17
CA LEU A 358 2.61 7.54 -13.21
C LEU A 358 1.79 8.86 -13.26
N PRO A 359 2.04 9.88 -12.42
CA PRO A 359 1.48 11.23 -12.59
C PRO A 359 1.70 11.85 -13.97
N TYR A 360 2.87 11.64 -14.59
CA TYR A 360 3.13 12.13 -15.94
C TYR A 360 2.29 11.40 -16.99
N ARG A 361 2.11 10.07 -16.86
CA ARG A 361 1.18 9.29 -17.71
C ARG A 361 -0.24 9.87 -17.67
N TRP A 362 -0.69 10.31 -16.49
CA TRP A 362 -2.04 10.88 -16.28
C TRP A 362 -2.21 12.32 -16.77
N TRP A 363 -1.30 13.22 -16.39
CA TRP A 363 -1.51 14.68 -16.51
C TRP A 363 -0.60 15.36 -17.54
N ARG A 364 0.43 14.67 -18.05
CA ARG A 364 1.37 15.17 -19.09
C ARG A 364 2.02 16.52 -18.75
N GLU A 365 2.25 16.75 -17.46
CA GLU A 365 2.88 17.98 -16.93
C GLU A 365 4.39 17.97 -17.20
N ASP A 366 4.90 18.93 -17.96
CA ASP A 366 6.32 18.98 -18.34
C ASP A 366 7.26 19.23 -17.15
N ALA A 367 6.78 19.90 -16.09
CA ALA A 367 7.55 20.08 -14.85
C ALA A 367 7.96 18.74 -14.20
N TYR A 368 7.18 17.67 -14.43
CA TYR A 368 7.50 16.32 -13.95
C TYR A 368 8.67 15.70 -14.74
N LEU A 369 8.82 16.00 -16.04
CA LEU A 369 9.90 15.47 -16.87
C LEU A 369 11.28 15.95 -16.41
N ALA A 370 11.38 17.21 -15.98
CA ALA A 370 12.62 17.78 -15.43
C ALA A 370 13.12 17.00 -14.20
N HIS A 371 12.18 16.49 -13.41
CA HIS A 371 12.41 15.67 -12.21
C HIS A 371 12.63 14.17 -12.52
N MET A 372 12.66 13.79 -13.79
CA MET A 372 12.84 12.40 -14.23
C MET A 372 14.09 12.22 -15.10
N ALA A 373 15.12 13.06 -14.93
CA ALA A 373 16.32 13.05 -15.76
C ALA A 373 17.20 11.79 -15.59
N LYS A 374 17.05 11.07 -14.47
CA LYS A 374 17.81 9.84 -14.15
C LYS A 374 17.15 8.53 -14.58
N ARG A 375 16.11 8.57 -15.42
CA ARG A 375 15.50 7.35 -15.97
C ARG A 375 16.54 6.49 -16.71
N PRO A 376 16.45 5.14 -16.63
CA PRO A 376 15.34 4.37 -16.09
C PRO A 376 15.41 4.12 -14.57
N TYR A 377 14.27 4.32 -13.90
CA TYR A 377 13.99 3.89 -12.53
C TYR A 377 13.72 2.38 -12.52
N GLY A 378 14.77 1.61 -12.22
CA GLY A 378 14.74 0.13 -12.13
C GLY A 378 14.43 -0.39 -10.73
N PHE A 379 15.16 -1.42 -10.31
CA PHE A 379 15.08 -1.98 -8.96
C PHE A 379 15.92 -1.18 -7.96
N GLY A 380 15.46 -1.08 -6.70
CA GLY A 380 16.28 -0.57 -5.61
C GLY A 380 16.38 0.96 -5.55
N VAL A 381 15.50 1.68 -6.26
CA VAL A 381 15.46 3.15 -6.28
C VAL A 381 15.33 3.70 -4.85
N GLU A 382 16.03 4.81 -4.57
CA GLU A 382 16.05 5.38 -3.23
C GLU A 382 14.64 5.80 -2.78
N ARG A 383 14.29 5.46 -1.53
CA ARG A 383 12.99 5.71 -0.90
C ARG A 383 11.77 5.06 -1.55
N CYS A 384 11.91 4.35 -2.68
CA CYS A 384 10.83 3.58 -3.28
C CYS A 384 10.41 2.41 -2.36
N TYR A 385 9.10 2.19 -2.22
CA TYR A 385 8.53 1.11 -1.42
C TYR A 385 8.14 -0.09 -2.29
N THR A 386 7.33 0.14 -3.31
CA THR A 386 6.73 -0.91 -4.16
C THR A 386 6.68 -0.56 -5.65
N LEU A 387 6.94 0.70 -6.04
CA LEU A 387 7.05 1.15 -7.43
C LEU A 387 8.44 0.90 -8.07
N ASP A 388 9.08 -0.25 -7.78
CA ASP A 388 10.26 -0.66 -8.55
C ASP A 388 9.91 -0.80 -10.04
N PHE A 389 10.87 -0.52 -10.91
CA PHE A 389 10.71 -0.52 -12.37
C PHE A 389 9.69 0.50 -12.89
N ALA A 390 9.38 1.56 -12.14
CA ALA A 390 8.41 2.61 -12.52
C ALA A 390 8.55 3.11 -13.97
N THR A 391 9.78 3.22 -14.50
CA THR A 391 9.99 3.57 -15.90
C THR A 391 9.46 2.52 -16.87
N LEU A 392 9.71 1.24 -16.62
CA LEU A 392 9.21 0.18 -17.48
C LEU A 392 7.67 0.09 -17.41
N LEU A 393 7.12 0.28 -16.21
CA LEU A 393 5.69 0.11 -15.94
C LEU A 393 4.85 1.27 -16.50
N PHE A 394 5.27 2.52 -16.30
CA PHE A 394 4.40 3.69 -16.53
C PHE A 394 4.89 4.67 -17.57
N ALA A 395 6.16 4.63 -17.99
CA ALA A 395 6.61 5.52 -19.03
C ALA A 395 5.91 5.19 -20.35
N GLU A 396 5.57 6.25 -21.08
CA GLU A 396 5.09 6.16 -22.44
C GLU A 396 6.21 6.54 -23.42
N PRO A 397 6.26 5.94 -24.62
CA PRO A 397 7.06 6.44 -25.72
C PRO A 397 6.75 7.92 -26.01
N ARG A 398 7.73 8.63 -26.58
CA ARG A 398 7.56 9.99 -27.12
C ARG A 398 7.40 9.94 -28.62
#